data_AF-A0A519ZZI3-F1
#
_entry.id   AF-A0A519ZZI3-F1
#
_cell.length_a   1.000
_cell.length_b   1.000
_cell.length_c   1.000
_cell.angle_alpha   90.00
_cell.angle_beta   90.00
_cell.angle_gamma   90.00
#
_symmetry.space_group_name_H-M   'P 1'
#
loop_
_entity.id
_entity.type
_entity.pdbx_description
1 polymer ?
#
loop_
_entity_poly.entity_id
_entity_poly.type
_entity_poly.pdbx_seq_one_letter_code
_entity_poly.pdbx_strand_id
1 'polypeptide(L)'
;MTVQRAIDPSQNAGLGYRHFSPPVNYTTVADLATTASGGSFAPVLNPAYNSAAAPANVTPFPMVFKYDNNLLSQNNNLSLFDKGWVSPISPTDLLIAGNGIIANIGAGEVVDFQGTLNTGDFVVSIPAAAPPMPMAAGGSWANRTRRRSTCRSLPTSSTTWITPCTPTAAPAPTWASTAATSTALATRPWPWGRPFLPA
;
A
#
# COMPACT_ATOMS: atom_id res chain seq x y z
N MET A 1 3.56 -18.43 -19.07
CA MET A 1 4.57 -18.68 -18.02
C MET A 1 3.83 -18.76 -16.70
N THR A 2 4.37 -19.50 -15.73
CA THR A 2 3.77 -19.64 -14.39
C THR A 2 4.74 -19.08 -13.36
N VAL A 3 4.26 -18.22 -12.47
CA VAL A 3 5.03 -17.73 -11.32
C VAL A 3 4.34 -18.18 -10.06
N GLN A 4 5.06 -18.94 -9.23
CA GLN A 4 4.53 -19.47 -7.98
C GLN A 4 5.09 -18.72 -6.78
N ARG A 5 4.24 -18.54 -5.77
CA ARG A 5 4.66 -18.04 -4.46
C ARG A 5 4.31 -19.07 -3.40
N ALA A 6 5.35 -19.67 -2.81
CA ALA A 6 5.23 -20.50 -1.62
C ALA A 6 5.49 -19.67 -0.36
N ILE A 7 4.80 -20.02 0.73
CA ILE A 7 4.99 -19.41 2.05
C ILE A 7 5.38 -20.53 3.01
N ASP A 8 6.46 -20.37 3.78
CA ASP A 8 6.84 -21.37 4.76
C ASP A 8 5.78 -21.46 5.88
N PRO A 9 5.14 -22.62 6.09
CA PRO A 9 4.13 -22.78 7.13
C PRO A 9 4.72 -22.91 8.54
N SER A 10 6.03 -23.05 8.71
CA SER A 10 6.67 -23.32 10.01
C SER A 10 6.38 -22.27 11.09
N GLN A 11 6.12 -21.03 10.69
CA GLN A 11 5.82 -19.91 11.60
C GLN A 11 4.34 -19.50 11.59
N ASN A 12 3.62 -19.71 10.49
CA ASN A 12 2.25 -19.21 10.30
C ASN A 12 1.41 -20.14 9.39
N ALA A 13 1.26 -21.40 9.78
CA ALA A 13 0.57 -22.43 8.98
C ALA A 13 -0.90 -22.09 8.64
N GLY A 14 -1.60 -21.42 9.57
CA GLY A 14 -3.03 -21.15 9.48
C GLY A 14 -3.42 -20.16 8.38
N LEU A 15 -4.75 -20.02 8.22
CA LEU A 15 -5.34 -18.95 7.44
C LEU A 15 -4.82 -17.60 7.92
N GLY A 16 -4.64 -16.68 7.00
CA GLY A 16 -4.28 -15.30 7.32
C GLY A 16 -4.19 -14.44 6.08
N TYR A 17 -4.33 -13.14 6.28
CA TYR A 17 -4.27 -12.15 5.21
C TYR A 17 -2.84 -12.00 4.69
N ARG A 18 -2.65 -12.42 3.44
CA ARG A 18 -1.39 -12.36 2.71
C ARG A 18 -1.53 -11.38 1.57
N HIS A 19 -0.51 -10.56 1.37
CA HIS A 19 -0.50 -9.53 0.34
C HIS A 19 0.26 -10.04 -0.89
N PHE A 20 -0.33 -9.82 -2.05
CA PHE A 20 0.22 -10.19 -3.35
C PHE A 20 0.13 -9.00 -4.30
N SER A 21 0.96 -9.05 -5.34
CA SER A 21 0.74 -8.29 -6.57
C SER A 21 1.05 -9.22 -7.74
N PRO A 22 0.26 -9.21 -8.82
CA PRO A 22 0.50 -10.07 -9.96
C PRO A 22 1.86 -9.80 -10.61
N PRO A 23 2.75 -10.81 -10.71
CA PRO A 23 4.03 -10.68 -11.42
C PRO A 23 3.88 -10.83 -12.94
N VAL A 24 2.68 -11.20 -13.41
CA VAL A 24 2.34 -11.42 -14.80
C VAL A 24 1.12 -10.57 -15.20
N ASN A 25 0.97 -10.31 -16.49
CA ASN A 25 -0.24 -9.75 -17.08
C ASN A 25 -1.23 -10.85 -17.49
N TYR A 26 -2.51 -10.47 -17.57
CA TYR A 26 -3.64 -11.32 -17.98
C TYR A 26 -3.99 -12.46 -17.01
N THR A 27 -3.54 -12.37 -15.75
CA THR A 27 -3.97 -13.27 -14.68
C THR A 27 -5.28 -12.82 -14.07
N THR A 28 -6.03 -13.75 -13.50
CA THR A 28 -7.39 -13.53 -12.97
C THR A 28 -7.50 -13.95 -11.52
N VAL A 29 -8.59 -13.58 -10.85
CA VAL A 29 -8.88 -14.00 -9.47
C VAL A 29 -8.92 -15.54 -9.33
N ALA A 30 -9.25 -16.27 -10.40
CA ALA A 30 -9.22 -17.72 -10.44
C ALA A 30 -7.82 -18.29 -10.17
N ASP A 31 -6.75 -17.59 -10.54
CA ASP A 31 -5.35 -18.00 -10.31
C ASP A 31 -4.94 -17.90 -8.83
N LEU A 32 -5.79 -17.35 -7.97
CA LEU A 32 -5.60 -17.42 -6.52
C LEU A 32 -6.09 -18.74 -5.92
N ALA A 33 -6.91 -19.50 -6.65
CA ALA A 33 -7.36 -20.81 -6.20
C ALA A 33 -6.22 -21.83 -6.36
N THR A 34 -5.89 -22.52 -5.27
CA THR A 34 -4.75 -23.46 -5.26
C THR A 34 -5.18 -24.90 -5.52
N THR A 35 -6.47 -25.14 -5.76
CA THR A 35 -6.99 -26.47 -6.08
C THR A 35 -6.31 -27.07 -7.32
N ALA A 36 -5.91 -26.23 -8.28
CA ALA A 36 -5.16 -26.65 -9.47
C ALA A 36 -3.69 -27.00 -9.17
N SER A 37 -3.08 -26.40 -8.13
CA SER A 37 -1.69 -26.59 -7.74
C SER A 37 -1.51 -27.64 -6.62
N GLY A 38 -2.58 -28.36 -6.26
CA GLY A 38 -2.59 -29.40 -5.22
C GLY A 38 -2.94 -28.92 -3.81
N GLY A 39 -3.32 -27.65 -3.68
CA GLY A 39 -3.86 -27.06 -2.46
C GLY A 39 -5.37 -27.28 -2.28
N SER A 40 -5.96 -26.66 -1.26
CA SER A 40 -7.39 -26.77 -0.94
C SER A 40 -8.12 -25.43 -0.93
N PHE A 41 -7.43 -24.33 -1.23
CA PHE A 41 -8.01 -23.00 -1.15
C PHE A 41 -8.91 -22.70 -2.36
N ALA A 42 -10.19 -22.47 -2.06
CA ALA A 42 -11.19 -21.96 -3.00
C ALA A 42 -11.63 -20.55 -2.56
N PRO A 43 -11.30 -19.49 -3.32
CA PRO A 43 -11.65 -18.12 -2.97
C PRO A 43 -13.16 -17.92 -2.77
N VAL A 44 -13.55 -17.40 -1.61
CA VAL A 44 -14.91 -16.87 -1.41
C VAL A 44 -14.90 -15.39 -1.78
N LEU A 45 -15.63 -15.08 -2.85
CA LEU A 45 -15.89 -13.72 -3.31
C LEU A 45 -17.28 -13.32 -2.82
N ASN A 46 -17.44 -12.08 -2.35
CA ASN A 46 -18.76 -11.55 -2.01
C ASN A 46 -18.89 -10.08 -2.46
N PRO A 47 -19.45 -9.83 -3.66
CA PRO A 47 -19.58 -8.48 -4.20
C PRO A 47 -20.47 -7.55 -3.36
N ALA A 48 -21.37 -8.11 -2.54
CA ALA A 48 -22.21 -7.33 -1.62
C ALA A 48 -21.39 -6.56 -0.58
N TYR A 49 -20.16 -6.99 -0.30
CA TYR A 49 -19.20 -6.25 0.51
C TYR A 49 -18.98 -4.81 0.00
N ASN A 50 -18.99 -4.61 -1.32
CA ASN A 50 -18.59 -3.34 -1.94
C ASN A 50 -19.65 -2.24 -1.82
N SER A 51 -20.90 -2.59 -1.52
CA SER A 51 -22.03 -1.65 -1.40
C SER A 51 -22.68 -1.65 -0.01
N ALA A 52 -22.22 -2.51 0.90
CA ALA A 52 -22.77 -2.60 2.25
C ALA A 52 -22.47 -1.35 3.07
N ALA A 53 -23.47 -0.84 3.79
CA ALA A 53 -23.27 0.24 4.76
C ALA A 53 -22.36 -0.18 5.93
N ALA A 54 -22.32 -1.48 6.24
CA ALA A 54 -21.44 -2.07 7.25
C ALA A 54 -20.72 -3.32 6.67
N PRO A 55 -19.64 -3.16 5.89
CA PRO A 55 -18.97 -4.26 5.19
C PRO A 55 -18.47 -5.39 6.10
N ALA A 56 -18.09 -5.08 7.35
CA ALA A 56 -17.65 -6.05 8.36
C ALA A 56 -18.72 -7.11 8.73
N ASN A 57 -20.00 -6.82 8.46
CA ASN A 57 -21.13 -7.69 8.79
C ASN A 57 -21.62 -8.53 7.61
N VAL A 58 -20.99 -8.41 6.44
CA VAL A 58 -21.38 -9.16 5.25
C VAL A 58 -21.00 -10.64 5.41
N THR A 59 -21.95 -11.52 5.11
CA THR A 59 -21.80 -12.98 5.19
C THR A 59 -22.15 -13.65 3.86
N PRO A 60 -21.33 -14.58 3.35
CA PRO A 60 -20.00 -14.92 3.86
C PRO A 60 -19.03 -13.74 3.71
N PHE A 61 -18.08 -13.61 4.63
CA PHE A 61 -17.08 -12.54 4.54
C PHE A 61 -16.10 -12.87 3.39
N PRO A 62 -15.73 -11.90 2.52
CA PRO A 62 -14.82 -12.19 1.42
C PRO A 62 -13.46 -12.67 1.93
N MET A 63 -12.88 -13.64 1.23
CA MET A 63 -11.51 -14.08 1.46
C MET A 63 -10.51 -13.35 0.56
N VAL A 64 -10.96 -12.76 -0.54
CA VAL A 64 -10.09 -12.04 -1.49
C VAL A 64 -10.55 -10.60 -1.62
N PHE A 65 -9.58 -9.69 -1.57
CA PHE A 65 -9.75 -8.27 -1.82
C PHE A 65 -8.74 -7.81 -2.87
N LYS A 66 -9.20 -7.02 -3.83
CA LYS A 66 -8.34 -6.27 -4.76
C LYS A 66 -8.34 -4.80 -4.38
N TYR A 67 -7.23 -4.14 -4.63
CA TYR A 67 -7.11 -2.71 -4.42
C TYR A 67 -7.59 -1.92 -5.65
N ASP A 68 -8.49 -0.98 -5.43
CA ASP A 68 -8.98 -0.01 -6.40
C ASP A 68 -8.69 1.42 -5.91
N ASN A 69 -7.74 2.07 -6.59
CA ASN A 69 -7.30 3.41 -6.23
C ASN A 69 -8.39 4.48 -6.47
N ASN A 70 -9.40 4.21 -7.28
CA ASN A 70 -10.48 5.17 -7.54
C ASN A 70 -11.34 5.41 -6.29
N LEU A 71 -11.28 4.49 -5.31
CA LEU A 71 -12.09 4.58 -4.09
C LEU A 71 -11.44 5.44 -3.00
N LEU A 72 -10.19 5.88 -3.21
CA LEU A 72 -9.50 6.75 -2.25
C LEU A 72 -10.15 8.15 -2.15
N SER A 73 -10.75 8.62 -3.24
CA SER A 73 -11.46 9.91 -3.29
C SER A 73 -12.86 9.85 -2.69
N GLN A 74 -13.38 8.66 -2.38
CA GLN A 74 -14.71 8.52 -1.81
C GLN A 74 -14.77 9.05 -0.37
N ASN A 75 -15.84 9.80 -0.10
CA ASN A 75 -16.12 10.34 1.21
C ASN A 75 -16.77 9.27 2.08
N ASN A 76 -15.95 8.53 2.83
CA ASN A 76 -16.38 7.61 3.87
C ASN A 76 -15.48 7.76 5.11
N ASN A 77 -15.92 7.19 6.23
CA ASN A 77 -15.29 7.28 7.54
C ASN A 77 -14.13 6.29 7.75
N LEU A 78 -13.69 5.57 6.70
CA LEU A 78 -12.58 4.64 6.79
C LEU A 78 -11.25 5.38 6.83
N SER A 79 -10.27 4.79 7.51
CA SER A 79 -8.90 5.32 7.49
C SER A 79 -8.34 5.21 6.07
N LEU A 80 -7.37 6.07 5.72
CA LEU A 80 -6.76 6.07 4.38
C LEU A 80 -6.17 4.70 4.00
N PHE A 81 -5.68 3.94 4.98
CA PHE A 81 -5.12 2.61 4.77
C PHE A 81 -6.18 1.54 4.47
N ASP A 82 -7.40 1.76 4.97
CA ASP A 82 -8.51 0.80 4.84
C ASP A 82 -9.39 1.08 3.62
N LYS A 83 -9.21 2.25 2.99
CA LYS A 83 -9.86 2.60 1.73
C LYS A 83 -9.24 1.83 0.57
N GLY A 84 -10.03 1.60 -0.47
CA GLY A 84 -9.56 0.99 -1.71
C GLY A 84 -9.71 -0.52 -1.78
N TRP A 85 -9.96 -1.22 -0.68
CA TRP A 85 -10.14 -2.67 -0.70
C TRP A 85 -11.57 -3.06 -1.09
N VAL A 86 -11.70 -3.84 -2.16
CA VAL A 86 -12.99 -4.37 -2.65
C VAL A 86 -12.92 -5.87 -2.89
N SER A 87 -14.04 -6.56 -2.64
CA SER A 87 -14.19 -7.94 -3.10
C SER A 87 -14.32 -7.97 -4.62
N PRO A 88 -13.59 -8.84 -5.33
CA PRO A 88 -13.85 -9.10 -6.75
C PRO A 88 -15.30 -9.56 -7.00
N ILE A 89 -15.77 -9.35 -8.23
CA ILE A 89 -17.14 -9.71 -8.63
C ILE A 89 -17.19 -11.14 -9.16
N SER A 90 -16.20 -11.50 -9.97
CA SER A 90 -16.09 -12.80 -10.64
C SER A 90 -14.68 -13.37 -10.46
N PRO A 91 -14.51 -14.71 -10.48
CA PRO A 91 -13.20 -15.33 -10.64
C PRO A 91 -12.46 -14.90 -11.92
N THR A 92 -13.19 -14.46 -12.93
CA THR A 92 -12.63 -13.95 -14.20
C THR A 92 -12.20 -12.49 -14.13
N ASP A 93 -12.39 -11.81 -12.98
CA ASP A 93 -11.90 -10.44 -12.81
C ASP A 93 -10.38 -10.43 -13.00
N LEU A 94 -9.92 -9.50 -13.84
CA LEU A 94 -8.50 -9.32 -14.09
C LEU A 94 -7.79 -8.81 -12.84
N LEU A 95 -6.64 -9.40 -12.57
CA LEU A 95 -5.69 -8.93 -11.58
C LEU A 95 -4.63 -8.09 -12.29
N ILE A 96 -4.64 -6.79 -12.01
CA ILE A 96 -3.75 -5.84 -12.66
C ILE A 96 -2.40 -5.85 -11.93
N ALA A 97 -1.31 -6.07 -12.67
CA ALA A 97 0.04 -5.96 -12.12
C ALA A 97 0.27 -4.57 -11.52
N GLY A 98 0.97 -4.49 -10.40
CA GLY A 98 1.18 -3.24 -9.65
C GLY A 98 0.02 -2.88 -8.70
N ASN A 99 -1.16 -3.50 -8.82
CA ASN A 99 -2.21 -3.38 -7.82
C ASN A 99 -2.03 -4.42 -6.71
N GLY A 100 -2.41 -4.02 -5.49
CA GLY A 100 -2.38 -4.88 -4.32
C GLY A 100 -3.57 -5.85 -4.30
N ILE A 101 -3.30 -7.08 -3.87
CA ILE A 101 -4.31 -8.12 -3.62
C ILE A 101 -4.08 -8.62 -2.21
N ILE A 102 -5.17 -8.86 -1.48
CA ILE A 102 -5.14 -9.53 -0.19
C ILE A 102 -5.96 -10.81 -0.32
N ALA A 103 -5.38 -11.94 0.08
CA ALA A 103 -6.10 -13.20 0.21
C ALA A 103 -5.95 -13.76 1.63
N ASN A 104 -7.06 -14.15 2.24
CA ASN A 104 -7.08 -14.94 3.47
C ASN A 104 -6.88 -16.41 3.12
N ILE A 105 -5.62 -16.82 2.98
CA ILE A 105 -5.21 -18.13 2.46
C ILE A 105 -4.27 -18.81 3.46
N GLY A 106 -4.14 -20.15 3.46
CA GLY A 106 -3.17 -20.86 4.31
C GLY A 106 -1.72 -20.65 3.85
N ALA A 107 -0.72 -20.93 4.71
CA ALA A 107 0.69 -20.80 4.28
C ALA A 107 1.13 -21.94 3.36
N GLY A 108 0.62 -23.16 3.58
CA GLY A 108 0.93 -24.32 2.75
C GLY A 108 0.31 -24.29 1.35
N GLU A 109 -0.49 -23.26 1.05
CA GLU A 109 -1.16 -23.10 -0.24
C GLU A 109 -0.21 -22.44 -1.26
N VAL A 110 -0.06 -23.05 -2.44
CA VAL A 110 0.83 -22.55 -3.50
C VAL A 110 0.01 -21.79 -4.54
N VAL A 111 0.11 -20.46 -4.51
CA VAL A 111 -0.55 -19.59 -5.50
C VAL A 111 0.25 -19.58 -6.80
N ASP A 112 -0.41 -19.80 -7.94
CA ASP A 112 0.19 -19.85 -9.26
C ASP A 112 -0.37 -18.79 -10.21
N PHE A 113 0.41 -17.74 -10.48
CA PHE A 113 0.01 -16.73 -11.45
C PHE A 113 0.36 -17.19 -12.86
N GLN A 114 -0.66 -17.38 -13.69
CA GLN A 114 -0.54 -17.77 -15.09
C GLN A 114 -0.66 -16.54 -15.98
N GLY A 115 0.34 -16.31 -16.84
CA GLY A 115 0.28 -15.20 -17.78
C GLY A 115 1.59 -14.86 -18.48
N THR A 116 1.66 -13.63 -18.98
CA THR A 116 2.85 -13.06 -19.60
C THR A 116 3.66 -12.31 -18.54
N LEU A 117 4.92 -12.67 -18.35
CA LEU A 117 5.81 -12.02 -17.38
C LEU A 117 5.96 -10.53 -17.67
N ASN A 118 5.92 -9.72 -16.61
CA ASN A 118 6.36 -8.33 -16.67
C ASN A 118 7.89 -8.30 -16.78
N THR A 119 8.42 -7.70 -17.86
CA THR A 119 9.86 -7.50 -18.05
C THR A 119 10.16 -6.01 -18.21
N GLY A 120 11.25 -5.56 -17.57
CA GLY A 120 11.62 -4.14 -17.55
C GLY A 120 10.80 -3.29 -16.57
N ASP A 121 10.84 -1.98 -16.77
CA ASP A 121 10.14 -1.02 -15.91
C ASP A 121 8.62 -1.11 -16.10
N PHE A 122 7.88 -1.27 -15.00
CA PHE A 122 6.42 -1.32 -15.00
C PHE A 122 5.85 0.00 -14.47
N VAL A 123 5.19 0.76 -15.35
CA VAL A 123 4.63 2.08 -15.00
C VAL A 123 3.20 1.90 -14.48
N VAL A 124 2.99 2.20 -13.20
CA VAL A 124 1.67 2.26 -12.57
C VAL A 124 1.19 3.70 -12.53
N SER A 125 0.05 3.99 -13.16
CA SER A 125 -0.61 5.27 -12.99
C SER A 125 -1.33 5.30 -11.64
N ILE A 126 -0.84 6.13 -10.72
CA ILE A 126 -1.51 6.42 -9.46
C ILE A 126 -2.32 7.70 -9.68
N PRO A 127 -3.67 7.66 -9.68
CA PRO A 127 -4.48 8.86 -9.67
C PRO A 127 -3.97 9.83 -8.61
N ALA A 128 -3.74 11.09 -9.00
CA ALA A 128 -3.26 12.11 -8.08
C ALA A 128 -4.13 12.13 -6.82
N ALA A 129 -3.46 12.07 -5.68
CA ALA A 129 -4.07 11.79 -4.39
C ALA A 129 -5.24 12.74 -4.06
N ALA A 130 -6.15 12.19 -3.26
CA ALA A 130 -6.96 12.90 -2.29
C ALA A 130 -6.28 14.18 -1.75
N PRO A 131 -7.05 15.22 -1.34
CA PRO A 131 -6.51 16.49 -0.86
C PRO A 131 -5.34 16.26 0.10
N PRO A 132 -4.29 17.10 0.03
CA PRO A 132 -3.09 16.94 0.84
C PRO A 132 -3.52 16.71 2.27
N MET A 133 -3.01 15.65 2.88
CA MET A 133 -3.21 15.36 4.29
C MET A 133 -3.09 16.69 5.04
N PRO A 134 -4.05 17.10 5.89
CA PRO A 134 -3.71 18.07 6.90
C PRO A 134 -2.61 17.38 7.70
N MET A 135 -1.35 17.71 7.40
CA MET A 135 -0.27 17.46 8.33
C MET A 135 -0.81 18.01 9.63
N ALA A 136 -1.01 17.12 10.62
CA ALA A 136 -1.24 17.57 11.98
C ALA A 136 -0.17 18.65 12.22
N ALA A 137 -0.62 19.87 12.48
CA ALA A 137 0.25 21.00 12.74
C ALA A 137 1.08 20.69 13.99
N GLY A 138 2.20 20.00 13.81
CA GLY A 138 2.99 19.42 14.90
C GLY A 138 4.34 18.85 14.48
N GLY A 139 4.73 18.97 13.20
CA GLY A 139 6.07 18.59 12.75
C GLY A 139 6.45 19.34 11.50
N SER A 140 7.31 20.36 11.63
CA SER A 140 7.78 21.19 10.52
C SER A 140 8.67 20.41 9.57
N TRP A 141 8.09 19.67 8.64
CA TRP A 141 8.80 19.10 7.48
C TRP A 141 8.50 19.86 6.18
N ALA A 142 7.58 20.81 6.22
CA ALA A 142 7.15 21.60 5.07
C ALA A 142 7.53 23.09 5.22
N ASN A 143 8.83 23.42 5.19
CA ASN A 143 9.31 24.61 4.51
C ASN A 143 10.84 24.66 4.40
N ARG A 144 11.42 23.81 3.55
CA ARG A 144 12.73 24.13 2.96
C ARG A 144 12.49 24.60 1.54
N THR A 145 11.75 25.71 1.40
CA THR A 145 11.96 26.56 0.23
C THR A 145 13.47 26.79 0.19
N ARG A 146 14.15 26.30 -0.85
CA ARG A 146 15.46 26.85 -1.20
C ARG A 146 15.21 28.35 -1.27
N ARG A 147 15.66 29.10 -0.26
CA ARG A 147 15.85 30.53 -0.39
C ARG A 147 16.88 30.65 -1.51
N ARG A 148 16.42 30.73 -2.76
CA ARG A 148 17.14 31.45 -3.80
C ARG A 148 17.33 32.81 -3.16
N SER A 149 18.55 33.07 -2.72
CA SER A 149 19.03 34.40 -2.43
C SER A 149 18.64 35.25 -3.63
N THR A 150 17.54 35.99 -3.48
CA THR A 150 17.19 37.06 -4.38
C THR A 150 18.28 38.11 -4.19
N CYS A 151 19.33 38.00 -5.00
CA CYS A 151 20.14 39.17 -5.30
C CYS A 151 19.19 40.13 -6.03
N ARG A 152 18.59 41.02 -5.24
CA ARG A 152 17.76 42.12 -5.71
C ARG A 152 18.68 43.04 -6.50
N SER A 153 18.64 42.97 -7.82
CA SER A 153 19.25 43.98 -8.68
C SER A 153 18.50 45.30 -8.45
N LEU A 154 19.14 46.24 -7.76
CA LEU A 154 18.71 47.64 -7.74
C LEU A 154 19.31 48.36 -8.97
N PRO A 155 18.60 49.35 -9.52
CA PRO A 155 19.01 50.02 -10.75
C PRO A 155 20.28 50.83 -10.55
N THR A 156 21.04 50.91 -11.64
CA THR A 156 22.28 51.64 -11.83
C THR A 156 22.20 53.09 -11.36
N SER A 157 22.94 53.43 -10.30
CA SER A 157 23.71 54.68 -10.19
C SER A 157 24.48 54.73 -8.86
N SER A 158 25.69 55.25 -8.94
CA SER A 158 26.65 55.55 -7.87
C SER A 158 27.59 54.42 -7.40
N THR A 159 28.87 54.72 -7.63
CA THR A 159 30.10 54.01 -7.27
C THR A 159 30.22 53.78 -5.77
N THR A 160 30.20 52.53 -5.32
CA THR A 160 30.81 52.15 -4.03
C THR A 160 31.20 50.67 -4.04
N TRP A 161 32.36 50.37 -3.45
CA TRP A 161 33.09 49.11 -3.54
C TRP A 161 32.33 47.89 -2.96
N ILE A 162 32.41 46.77 -3.67
CA ILE A 162 31.81 45.48 -3.28
C ILE A 162 32.66 44.83 -2.18
N THR A 163 32.07 44.63 -1.00
CA THR A 163 32.64 43.76 0.03
C THR A 163 32.05 42.34 -0.17
N PRO A 164 32.85 41.27 -0.29
CA PRO A 164 32.31 39.93 -0.43
C PRO A 164 31.73 39.42 0.89
N CYS A 165 30.47 38.95 0.87
CA CYS A 165 29.86 38.24 1.99
C CYS A 165 30.50 36.84 2.12
N THR A 166 31.23 36.61 3.21
CA THR A 166 31.67 35.27 3.63
C THR A 166 30.50 34.50 4.24
N PRO A 167 30.20 33.25 3.80
CA PRO A 167 29.21 32.42 4.45
C PRO A 167 29.75 31.83 5.77
N THR A 168 29.05 32.10 6.88
CA THR A 168 29.33 31.48 8.18
C THR A 168 28.90 30.01 8.16
N ALA A 169 29.83 29.08 8.42
CA ALA A 169 29.54 27.66 8.49
C ALA A 169 28.65 27.33 9.71
N ALA A 170 27.54 26.61 9.49
CA ALA A 170 26.68 26.12 10.56
C ALA A 170 27.28 24.86 11.22
N PRO A 171 27.12 24.66 12.55
CA PRO A 171 27.64 23.49 13.24
C PRO A 171 26.88 22.20 12.85
N ALA A 172 27.61 21.08 12.81
CA ALA A 172 27.06 19.77 12.46
C ALA A 172 26.11 19.23 13.56
N PRO A 173 24.97 18.61 13.20
CA PRO A 173 24.05 18.05 14.18
C PRO A 173 24.59 16.75 14.80
N THR A 174 24.66 16.70 16.13
CA THR A 174 24.94 15.49 16.92
C THR A 174 23.73 14.57 16.93
N TRP A 175 23.88 13.34 16.42
CA TRP A 175 22.82 12.32 16.45
C TRP A 175 22.94 11.51 17.73
N ALA A 176 22.12 11.83 18.74
CA ALA A 176 21.90 10.95 19.88
C ALA A 176 20.83 9.92 19.51
N SER A 177 21.22 8.66 19.34
CA SER A 177 20.31 7.53 19.15
C SER A 177 19.66 7.16 20.48
N THR A 178 18.39 7.51 20.66
CA THR A 178 17.58 6.89 21.71
C THR A 178 16.94 5.63 21.11
N ALA A 179 17.48 4.47 21.49
CA ALA A 179 16.92 3.18 21.11
C ALA A 179 15.56 3.00 21.81
N ALA A 180 14.47 3.17 21.07
CA ALA A 180 13.15 2.74 21.53
C ALA A 180 13.07 1.23 21.39
N THR A 181 13.00 0.54 22.52
CA THR A 181 12.77 -0.89 22.64
C THR A 181 11.48 -1.27 21.93
N SER A 182 11.59 -2.05 20.85
CA SER A 182 10.44 -2.54 20.09
C SER A 182 9.84 -3.72 20.87
N THR A 183 8.76 -3.44 21.60
CA THR A 183 7.96 -4.48 22.26
C THR A 183 6.52 -3.98 22.30
N ALA A 184 5.82 -4.06 21.17
CA ALA A 184 4.35 -4.13 21.02
C ALA A 184 3.91 -3.65 19.61
N LEU A 185 4.15 -4.46 18.58
CA LEU A 185 3.47 -4.27 17.28
C LEU A 185 2.81 -5.55 16.75
N ALA A 186 2.64 -6.57 17.60
CA ALA A 186 2.10 -7.88 17.22
C ALA A 186 0.60 -8.05 17.47
N THR A 187 -0.12 -7.04 18.00
CA THR A 187 -1.51 -7.23 18.49
C THR A 187 -2.53 -6.22 17.98
N ARG A 188 -2.25 -5.45 16.92
CA ARG A 188 -3.30 -4.62 16.31
C ARG A 188 -4.10 -5.48 15.32
N PRO A 189 -5.34 -5.92 15.65
CA PRO A 189 -6.21 -6.53 14.66
C PRO A 189 -6.46 -5.53 13.54
N TRP A 190 -6.52 -6.03 12.31
CA TRP A 190 -6.97 -5.23 11.17
C TRP A 190 -8.33 -4.58 11.50
N PRO A 191 -8.59 -3.37 11.02
CA PRO A 191 -9.68 -2.51 11.50
C PRO A 191 -11.09 -3.03 11.26
N TRP A 192 -11.23 -4.20 10.62
CA TRP A 192 -12.50 -4.88 10.38
C TRP A 192 -12.89 -5.91 11.45
N GLY A 193 -12.14 -5.99 12.55
CA GLY A 193 -12.66 -6.47 13.84
C GLY A 193 -13.01 -7.96 13.94
N ARG A 194 -12.67 -8.79 12.96
CA ARG A 194 -12.84 -10.25 13.08
C ARG A 194 -11.51 -10.92 13.45
N PRO A 195 -11.35 -11.43 14.68
CA PRO A 195 -10.30 -12.39 14.99
C PRO A 195 -10.49 -13.65 14.14
N PHE A 196 -9.39 -14.38 13.93
CA PHE A 196 -9.34 -15.67 13.25
C PHE A 196 -10.51 -16.55 13.70
N LEU A 197 -11.48 -16.79 12.82
CA LEU A 197 -12.45 -17.85 13.03
C LEU A 197 -11.74 -19.16 12.66
N PRO A 198 -11.52 -20.08 13.61
CA PRO A 198 -11.13 -21.44 13.24
C PRO A 198 -12.26 -22.07 12.43
N ALA A 199 -11.86 -22.83 11.41
CA ALA A 199 -12.76 -23.70 10.65
C ALA A 199 -13.35 -24.80 11.55
#